data_AF-A0A150L0R0-F1
#
_entry.id   AF-A0A150L0R0-F1
#
_cell.length_a   1.000
_cell.length_b   1.000
_cell.length_c   1.000
_cell.angle_alpha   90.00
_cell.angle_beta   90.00
_cell.angle_gamma   90.00
#
_symmetry.space_group_name_H-M   'P 1'
#
loop_
_entity.id
_entity.type
_entity.pdbx_description
1 polymer ?
#
loop_
_entity_poly.entity_id
_entity_poly.type
_entity_poly.pdbx_seq_one_letter_code
_entity_poly.pdbx_strand_id
1 'polypeptide(L)'
;MRATNPQNFHFDGTIKKGKIYWVFSTRYKKLRAKLKEFHRKQVVIRTVSHRTLANGLLELGDTFYIETMNFKALQKRKKETEVSVKTGKYKRKKRFGKSLGHRAPAMFVSILEEKVKRLGGSFIKVNTHKFKASQYCHVRDNYIKKALSQRWHQIDENTKIQRDLYSAFLLMNSNASGTKANRKRCHETFPIFQNQHDFAIKEIISQKKMIFNSGIILNN
;
A
#
# COMPACT_ATOMS: atom_id res chain seq x y z
N MET A 1 6.99 -6.99 34.89
CA MET A 1 7.67 -5.68 34.91
C MET A 1 7.19 -4.84 36.09
N ARG A 2 5.87 -4.70 36.33
CA ARG A 2 5.33 -4.09 37.56
C ARG A 2 5.73 -4.86 38.83
N ALA A 3 5.48 -6.16 38.89
CA ALA A 3 5.83 -7.00 40.03
C ALA A 3 7.33 -7.01 40.39
N THR A 4 8.21 -6.82 39.40
CA THR A 4 9.67 -6.80 39.61
C THR A 4 10.22 -5.38 39.83
N ASN A 5 9.37 -4.36 39.75
CA ASN A 5 9.75 -2.95 39.95
C ASN A 5 8.61 -2.15 40.62
N PRO A 6 8.02 -2.61 41.74
CA PRO A 6 6.89 -1.93 42.36
C PRO A 6 7.20 -0.48 42.73
N GLN A 7 8.44 -0.19 43.12
CA GLN A 7 8.92 1.13 43.48
C GLN A 7 8.81 2.17 42.34
N ASN A 8 8.78 1.72 41.08
CA ASN A 8 8.70 2.59 39.91
C ASN A 8 7.26 2.97 39.53
N PHE A 9 6.24 2.49 40.25
CA PHE A 9 4.83 2.75 39.96
C PHE A 9 4.12 3.45 41.12
N HIS A 10 3.16 4.32 40.80
CA HIS A 10 2.17 4.84 41.75
C HIS A 10 1.12 3.76 42.07
N PHE A 11 0.30 3.99 43.10
CA PHE A 11 -0.76 3.06 43.51
C PHE A 11 -1.78 2.79 42.39
N ASP A 12 -2.08 3.80 41.56
CA ASP A 12 -2.94 3.69 40.37
C ASP A 12 -2.27 2.95 39.18
N GLY A 13 -1.03 2.48 39.35
CA GLY A 13 -0.26 1.76 38.35
C GLY A 13 0.38 2.64 37.26
N THR A 14 0.33 3.97 37.40
CA THR A 14 1.08 4.89 36.54
C THR A 14 2.58 4.87 36.88
N ILE A 15 3.44 5.21 35.92
CA ILE A 15 4.91 5.19 36.10
C ILE A 15 5.34 6.49 36.79
N LYS A 16 6.14 6.38 37.86
CA LYS A 16 6.74 7.54 38.53
C LYS A 16 7.70 8.28 37.59
N LYS A 17 7.66 9.61 37.61
CA LYS A 17 8.56 10.46 36.81
C LYS A 17 9.96 10.49 37.42
N GLY A 18 10.98 10.75 36.60
CA GLY A 18 12.38 10.88 37.01
C GLY A 18 13.27 9.72 36.56
N LYS A 19 14.52 9.71 37.05
CA LYS A 19 15.49 8.64 36.75
C LYS A 19 15.06 7.36 37.46
N ILE A 20 14.65 6.36 36.69
CA ILE A 20 14.20 5.05 37.19
C ILE A 20 15.09 3.94 36.65
N TYR A 21 15.41 2.97 37.50
CA TYR A 21 16.16 1.77 37.13
C TYR A 21 15.18 0.61 36.93
N TRP A 22 15.37 -0.15 35.84
CA TRP A 22 14.50 -1.26 35.49
C TRP A 22 15.20 -2.61 35.73
N VAL A 23 14.69 -3.37 36.68
CA VAL A 23 15.03 -4.77 36.89
C VAL A 23 14.13 -5.64 36.01
N PHE A 24 14.76 -6.30 35.04
CA PHE A 24 14.08 -7.19 34.12
C PHE A 24 14.25 -8.65 34.53
N SER A 25 13.14 -9.39 34.65
CA SER A 25 13.20 -10.83 34.90
C SER A 25 13.89 -11.58 33.75
N THR A 26 14.49 -12.72 34.05
CA THR A 26 15.12 -13.59 33.05
C THR A 26 14.16 -13.98 31.94
N ARG A 27 12.90 -14.28 32.28
CA ARG A 27 11.83 -14.57 31.30
C ARG A 27 11.58 -13.39 30.35
N TYR A 28 11.53 -12.16 30.87
CA TYR A 28 11.36 -10.97 30.05
C TYR A 28 12.55 -10.78 29.10
N LYS A 29 13.79 -10.90 29.60
CA LYS A 29 15.00 -10.79 28.77
C LYS A 29 14.99 -11.81 27.62
N LYS A 30 14.65 -13.08 27.92
CA LYS A 30 14.48 -14.14 26.91
C LYS A 30 13.42 -13.78 25.87
N LEU A 31 12.25 -13.29 26.29
CA LEU A 31 11.18 -12.89 25.36
C LEU A 31 11.58 -11.69 24.49
N ARG A 32 12.25 -10.69 25.06
CA ARG A 32 12.77 -9.53 24.32
C ARG A 32 13.78 -9.95 23.25
N ALA A 33 14.67 -10.89 23.56
CA ALA A 33 15.61 -11.45 22.59
C ALA A 33 14.89 -12.17 21.45
N LYS A 34 13.89 -13.03 21.77
CA LYS A 34 13.06 -13.69 20.76
C LYS A 34 12.32 -12.70 19.86
N LEU A 35 11.75 -11.64 20.43
CA LEU A 35 11.08 -10.59 19.66
C LEU A 35 12.04 -9.86 18.72
N LYS A 36 13.26 -9.53 19.18
CA LYS A 36 14.32 -8.94 18.35
C LYS A 36 14.65 -9.84 17.17
N GLU A 37 14.78 -11.15 17.41
CA GLU A 37 15.08 -12.12 16.36
C GLU A 37 13.94 -12.25 15.33
N PHE A 38 12.68 -12.26 15.77
CA PHE A 38 11.55 -12.24 14.83
C PHE A 38 11.53 -10.98 13.96
N HIS A 39 11.82 -9.81 14.55
CA HIS A 39 11.93 -8.57 13.77
C HIS A 39 13.07 -8.63 12.76
N ARG A 40 14.24 -9.19 13.13
CA ARG A 40 15.37 -9.40 12.22
C ARG A 40 14.99 -10.30 11.05
N LYS A 41 14.37 -11.46 11.31
CA LYS A 41 13.88 -12.38 10.27
C LYS A 41 12.88 -11.71 9.34
N GLN A 42 11.92 -10.96 9.89
CA GLN A 42 10.95 -10.22 9.10
C GLN A 42 11.59 -9.15 8.19
N VAL A 43 12.62 -8.45 8.66
CA VAL A 43 13.37 -7.50 7.82
C VAL A 43 14.03 -8.22 6.65
N VAL A 44 14.74 -9.33 6.92
CA VAL A 44 15.41 -10.12 5.88
C VAL A 44 14.42 -10.62 4.83
N ILE A 45 13.30 -11.21 5.26
CA ILE A 45 12.26 -11.72 4.34
C ILE A 45 11.71 -10.60 3.45
N ARG A 46 11.39 -9.43 4.01
CA ARG A 46 10.90 -8.29 3.21
C ARG A 46 11.94 -7.81 2.21
N THR A 47 13.20 -7.70 2.63
CA THR A 47 14.28 -7.27 1.74
C THR A 47 14.46 -8.24 0.57
N VAL A 48 14.50 -9.55 0.83
CA VAL A 48 14.62 -10.57 -0.22
C VAL A 48 13.41 -10.51 -1.15
N SER A 49 12.19 -10.58 -0.60
CA SER A 49 10.95 -10.54 -1.39
C SER A 49 10.86 -9.28 -2.27
N HIS A 50 11.20 -8.11 -1.73
CA HIS A 50 11.17 -6.85 -2.47
C HIS A 50 12.24 -6.77 -3.55
N ARG A 51 13.44 -7.31 -3.30
CA ARG A 51 14.50 -7.39 -4.32
C ARG A 51 14.12 -8.33 -5.45
N THR A 52 13.57 -9.50 -5.14
CA THR A 52 13.08 -10.46 -6.14
C THR A 52 11.97 -9.83 -7.00
N LEU A 53 10.99 -9.19 -6.36
CA LEU A 53 9.91 -8.51 -7.09
C LEU A 53 10.46 -7.36 -7.96
N ALA A 54 11.38 -6.56 -7.44
CA ALA A 54 11.98 -5.48 -8.21
C ALA A 54 12.76 -6.00 -9.42
N ASN A 55 13.50 -7.10 -9.29
CA ASN A 55 14.20 -7.72 -10.41
C ASN A 55 13.23 -8.19 -11.50
N GLY A 56 12.17 -8.91 -11.13
CA GLY A 56 11.17 -9.35 -12.09
C GLY A 56 10.44 -8.19 -12.78
N LEU A 57 10.27 -7.05 -12.11
CA LEU A 57 9.72 -5.85 -12.76
C LEU A 57 10.70 -5.25 -13.77
N LEU A 58 12.00 -5.22 -13.49
CA LEU A 58 13.01 -4.66 -14.39
C LEU A 58 13.11 -5.43 -15.72
N GLU A 59 12.74 -6.72 -15.73
CA GLU A 59 12.62 -7.52 -16.95
C GLU A 59 11.46 -7.06 -17.84
N LEU A 60 10.46 -6.38 -17.28
CA LEU A 60 9.27 -5.92 -18.00
C LEU A 60 9.43 -4.52 -18.61
N GLY A 61 10.43 -3.75 -18.18
CA GLY A 61 10.66 -2.40 -18.70
C GLY A 61 11.67 -1.58 -17.90
N ASP A 62 12.07 -0.44 -18.49
CA ASP A 62 13.04 0.50 -17.93
C ASP A 62 12.40 1.74 -17.28
N THR A 63 11.10 1.95 -17.51
CA THR A 63 10.37 3.15 -17.13
C THR A 63 9.19 2.81 -16.22
N PHE A 64 9.22 3.32 -14.99
CA PHE A 64 8.23 3.03 -13.97
C PHE A 64 7.54 4.30 -13.49
N TYR A 65 6.22 4.25 -13.42
CA TYR A 65 5.39 5.31 -12.87
C TYR A 65 4.83 4.89 -11.51
N ILE A 66 4.92 5.77 -10.52
CA ILE A 66 4.34 5.51 -9.20
C ILE A 66 3.65 6.74 -8.61
N GLU A 67 2.54 6.52 -7.93
CA GLU A 67 1.88 7.54 -7.13
C GLU A 67 2.70 7.90 -5.90
N THR A 68 2.90 9.19 -5.68
CA THR A 68 3.55 9.70 -4.48
C THR A 68 2.66 9.46 -3.26
N MET A 69 3.17 8.73 -2.25
CA MET A 69 2.41 8.40 -1.05
C MET A 69 3.14 8.82 0.23
N ASN A 70 2.42 9.48 1.15
CA ASN A 70 2.95 9.83 2.46
C ASN A 70 2.78 8.68 3.46
N PHE A 71 3.73 7.72 3.43
CA PHE A 71 3.72 6.58 4.34
C PHE A 71 3.78 6.96 5.83
N LYS A 72 4.45 8.07 6.17
CA LYS A 72 4.52 8.60 7.54
C LYS A 72 3.14 9.07 8.02
N ALA A 73 2.37 9.73 7.16
CA ALA A 73 0.99 10.12 7.47
C ALA A 73 0.08 8.90 7.64
N LEU A 74 0.27 7.84 6.84
CA LEU A 74 -0.47 6.59 7.00
C LEU A 74 -0.16 5.86 8.30
N GLN A 75 1.08 5.95 8.79
CA GLN A 75 1.49 5.35 10.07
C GLN A 75 0.78 5.97 11.28
N LYS A 76 0.36 7.25 11.20
CA LYS A 76 -0.26 7.97 12.32
C LYS A 76 -1.55 7.28 12.79
N ARG A 77 -1.62 7.00 14.09
CA ARG A 77 -2.82 6.52 14.78
C ARG A 77 -3.71 7.72 15.12
N LYS A 78 -5.03 7.55 15.00
CA LYS A 78 -6.00 8.55 15.48
C LYS A 78 -5.83 8.74 17.00
N LYS A 79 -5.75 10.01 17.46
CA LYS A 79 -5.61 10.34 18.88
C LYS A 79 -6.91 10.06 19.63
N GLU A 80 -8.00 10.62 19.12
CA GLU A 80 -9.32 10.50 19.74
C GLU A 80 -9.87 9.08 19.72
N THR A 81 -10.53 8.72 20.82
CA THR A 81 -11.33 7.50 20.94
C THR A 81 -12.76 7.87 20.62
N GLU A 82 -13.34 7.23 19.60
CA GLU A 82 -14.73 7.47 19.22
C GLU A 82 -15.60 6.29 19.64
N VAL A 83 -16.83 6.57 20.04
CA VAL A 83 -17.86 5.56 20.26
C VAL A 83 -18.75 5.48 19.02
N SER A 84 -19.14 4.27 18.64
CA SER A 84 -20.07 4.05 17.55
C SER A 84 -21.49 4.34 18.01
N VAL A 85 -22.15 5.34 17.40
CA VAL A 85 -23.56 5.66 17.69
C VAL A 85 -24.47 4.45 17.45
N LYS A 86 -24.17 3.62 16.43
CA LYS A 86 -24.97 2.44 16.07
C LYS A 86 -24.83 1.27 17.04
N THR A 87 -23.67 1.12 17.70
CA THR A 87 -23.36 -0.11 18.46
C THR A 87 -22.96 0.14 19.91
N GLY A 88 -22.82 1.39 20.34
CA GLY A 88 -22.33 1.76 21.68
C GLY A 88 -20.86 1.39 21.95
N LYS A 89 -20.20 0.68 21.03
CA LYS A 89 -18.83 0.17 21.20
C LYS A 89 -17.79 1.18 20.73
N TYR A 90 -16.62 1.17 21.36
CA TYR A 90 -15.47 1.95 20.91
C TYR A 90 -15.06 1.58 19.47
N LYS A 91 -14.99 2.57 18.58
CA LYS A 91 -14.47 2.41 17.23
C LYS A 91 -12.98 2.08 17.31
N ARG A 92 -12.56 1.15 16.45
CA ARG A 92 -11.15 0.80 16.31
C ARG A 92 -10.39 2.00 15.72
N LYS A 93 -9.48 2.59 16.51
CA LYS A 93 -8.54 3.62 16.01
C LYS A 93 -7.79 3.10 14.77
N LYS A 94 -7.63 3.93 13.74
CA LYS A 94 -6.86 3.64 12.51
C LYS A 94 -5.46 3.05 12.83
N ARG A 95 -5.08 1.91 12.24
CA ARG A 95 -3.82 1.18 12.55
C ARG A 95 -3.05 0.69 11.32
N PHE A 96 -2.79 1.53 10.31
CA PHE A 96 -1.95 1.10 9.19
C PHE A 96 -0.50 0.84 9.62
N GLY A 97 -0.02 1.36 10.75
CA GLY A 97 1.34 1.12 11.23
C GLY A 97 1.76 -0.35 11.29
N LYS A 98 0.87 -1.27 11.72
CA LYS A 98 1.19 -2.70 11.74
C LYS A 98 1.31 -3.26 10.31
N SER A 99 0.37 -2.92 9.43
CA SER A 99 0.39 -3.34 8.03
C SER A 99 1.59 -2.76 7.27
N LEU A 100 1.94 -1.50 7.50
CA LEU A 100 3.11 -0.84 6.94
C LEU A 100 4.41 -1.47 7.44
N GLY A 101 4.51 -1.79 8.72
CA GLY A 101 5.67 -2.52 9.26
C GLY A 101 5.81 -3.92 8.68
N HIS A 102 4.68 -4.60 8.42
CA HIS A 102 4.68 -5.95 7.87
C HIS A 102 4.93 -6.00 6.34
N ARG A 103 4.36 -5.07 5.57
CA ARG A 103 4.49 -5.05 4.09
C ARG A 103 5.65 -4.18 3.60
N ALA A 104 6.06 -3.17 4.37
CA ALA A 104 7.12 -2.21 4.06
C ALA A 104 7.10 -1.67 2.60
N PRO A 105 5.98 -1.11 2.12
CA PRO A 105 5.88 -0.62 0.73
C PRO A 105 6.90 0.49 0.42
N ALA A 106 7.22 1.37 1.38
CA ALA A 106 8.25 2.40 1.20
C ALA A 106 9.63 1.80 0.88
N MET A 107 9.98 0.67 1.50
CA MET A 107 11.23 -0.05 1.23
C MET A 107 11.23 -0.63 -0.18
N PHE A 108 10.13 -1.24 -0.61
CA PHE A 108 9.99 -1.73 -1.98
C PHE A 108 10.18 -0.63 -3.01
N VAL A 109 9.48 0.51 -2.84
CA VAL A 109 9.60 1.67 -3.73
C VAL A 109 11.04 2.18 -3.80
N SER A 110 11.72 2.25 -2.66
CA SER A 110 13.13 2.71 -2.61
C SER A 110 14.06 1.73 -3.33
N ILE A 111 13.89 0.43 -3.12
CA ILE A 111 14.69 -0.62 -3.78
C ILE A 111 14.47 -0.59 -5.30
N LEU A 112 13.23 -0.44 -5.75
CA LEU A 112 12.91 -0.38 -7.17
C LEU A 112 13.50 0.89 -7.80
N GLU A 113 13.30 2.05 -7.18
CA GLU A 113 13.86 3.33 -7.64
C GLU A 113 15.39 3.29 -7.78
N GLU A 114 16.09 2.76 -6.76
CA GLU A 114 17.55 2.59 -6.78
C GLU A 114 17.98 1.71 -7.95
N LYS A 115 17.34 0.55 -8.15
CA LYS A 115 17.71 -0.39 -9.20
C LYS A 115 17.44 0.16 -10.60
N VAL A 116 16.29 0.81 -10.81
CA VAL A 116 15.92 1.44 -12.07
C VAL A 116 16.96 2.49 -12.45
N LYS A 117 17.26 3.42 -11.53
CA LYS A 117 18.25 4.48 -11.76
C LYS A 117 19.65 3.94 -12.03
N ARG A 118 20.06 2.89 -11.30
CA ARG A 118 21.36 2.23 -11.50
C ARG A 118 21.51 1.61 -12.89
N LEU A 119 20.42 1.20 -13.53
CA LEU A 119 20.41 0.66 -14.89
C LEU A 119 20.14 1.74 -15.96
N GLY A 120 20.13 3.02 -15.60
CA GLY A 120 19.86 4.13 -16.52
C GLY A 120 18.37 4.32 -16.86
N GLY A 121 17.47 3.59 -16.22
CA GLY A 121 16.02 3.69 -16.43
C GLY A 121 15.39 4.91 -15.74
N SER A 122 14.09 5.11 -16.00
CA SER A 122 13.32 6.24 -15.51
C SER A 122 12.34 5.85 -14.40
N PHE A 123 12.43 6.51 -13.24
CA PHE A 123 11.52 6.29 -12.10
C PHE A 123 10.71 7.56 -11.79
N ILE A 124 9.47 7.60 -12.26
CA ILE A 124 8.63 8.81 -12.31
C ILE A 124 7.63 8.78 -11.16
N LYS A 125 7.71 9.79 -10.28
CA LYS A 125 6.77 9.99 -9.17
C LYS A 125 5.67 10.97 -9.59
N VAL A 126 4.45 10.45 -9.73
CA VAL A 126 3.25 11.21 -10.08
C VAL A 126 2.63 11.82 -8.83
N ASN A 127 2.14 13.06 -8.93
CA ASN A 127 1.47 13.71 -7.81
C ASN A 127 0.03 13.19 -7.66
N THR A 128 -0.18 12.30 -6.71
CA THR A 128 -1.47 11.63 -6.44
C THR A 128 -2.62 12.60 -6.18
N HIS A 129 -2.36 13.71 -5.48
CA HIS A 129 -3.39 14.69 -5.12
C HIS A 129 -3.89 15.50 -6.31
N LYS A 130 -2.97 15.84 -7.23
CA LYS A 130 -3.32 16.53 -8.48
C LYS A 130 -3.90 15.55 -9.50
N PHE A 131 -3.27 14.39 -9.66
CA PHE A 131 -3.61 13.42 -10.70
C PHE A 131 -4.93 12.70 -10.46
N LYS A 132 -5.18 12.23 -9.22
CA LYS A 132 -6.42 11.51 -8.81
C LYS A 132 -6.79 10.37 -9.78
N ALA A 133 -5.83 9.49 -10.10
CA ALA A 133 -5.97 8.47 -11.16
C ALA A 133 -7.18 7.55 -10.94
N SER A 134 -7.38 7.11 -9.70
CA SER A 134 -8.52 6.26 -9.32
C SER A 134 -9.90 6.89 -9.57
N GLN A 135 -9.96 8.22 -9.72
CA GLN A 135 -11.20 8.98 -9.91
C GLN A 135 -11.44 9.36 -11.37
N TYR A 136 -10.38 9.69 -12.10
CA TYR A 136 -10.45 10.17 -13.48
C TYR A 136 -10.98 9.11 -14.47
N CYS A 137 -11.66 9.55 -15.54
CA CYS A 137 -12.09 8.74 -16.68
C CYS A 137 -11.65 9.44 -17.98
N HIS A 138 -10.81 8.81 -18.79
CA HIS A 138 -10.29 9.44 -20.01
C HIS A 138 -11.36 9.58 -21.12
N VAL A 139 -12.38 8.73 -21.12
CA VAL A 139 -13.49 8.80 -22.09
C VAL A 139 -14.37 10.01 -21.79
N ARG A 140 -14.90 10.08 -20.56
CA ARG A 140 -15.82 11.13 -20.10
C ARG A 140 -15.15 12.46 -19.74
N ASP A 141 -13.82 12.47 -19.65
CA ASP A 141 -13.02 13.63 -19.26
C ASP A 141 -13.42 14.25 -17.92
N ASN A 142 -13.74 13.39 -16.94
CA ASN A 142 -14.20 13.85 -15.64
C ASN A 142 -13.66 13.01 -14.49
N TYR A 143 -13.84 13.53 -13.27
CA TYR A 143 -13.41 12.88 -12.03
C TYR A 143 -14.63 12.40 -11.25
N ILE A 144 -14.75 11.09 -11.12
CA ILE A 144 -15.83 10.46 -10.37
C ILE A 144 -15.26 9.82 -9.12
N LYS A 145 -15.66 10.32 -7.96
CA LYS A 145 -15.32 9.72 -6.66
C LYS A 145 -15.92 8.32 -6.58
N LYS A 146 -15.11 7.35 -6.17
CA LYS A 146 -15.50 5.93 -6.04
C LYS A 146 -15.31 5.49 -4.60
N ALA A 147 -16.20 4.64 -4.11
CA ALA A 147 -16.02 3.99 -2.82
C ALA A 147 -14.80 3.07 -2.85
N LEU A 148 -14.16 2.83 -1.69
CA LEU A 148 -13.00 1.92 -1.62
C LEU A 148 -13.36 0.50 -2.09
N SER A 149 -14.59 0.05 -1.84
CA SER A 149 -15.13 -1.25 -2.26
C SER A 149 -15.41 -1.35 -3.76
N GLN A 150 -15.52 -0.23 -4.48
CA GLN A 150 -15.80 -0.23 -5.91
C GLN A 150 -14.50 -0.46 -6.70
N ARG A 151 -14.19 -1.71 -7.01
CA ARG A 151 -12.92 -2.12 -7.62
C ARG A 151 -12.93 -2.21 -9.15
N TRP A 152 -14.07 -1.97 -9.77
CA TRP A 152 -14.23 -1.90 -11.22
C TRP A 152 -14.60 -0.47 -11.63
N HIS A 153 -13.98 0.00 -12.71
CA HIS A 153 -14.26 1.26 -13.37
C HIS A 153 -15.15 0.98 -14.60
N GLN A 154 -16.31 1.62 -14.65
CA GLN A 154 -17.19 1.58 -15.81
C GLN A 154 -16.76 2.65 -16.81
N ILE A 155 -16.25 2.25 -17.98
CA ILE A 155 -15.78 3.19 -19.01
C ILE A 155 -16.96 3.72 -19.84
N ASP A 156 -17.81 2.81 -20.31
CA ASP A 156 -19.05 3.05 -21.06
C ASP A 156 -20.05 1.95 -20.66
N GLU A 157 -21.13 1.70 -21.39
CA GLU A 157 -22.14 0.70 -21.01
C GLU A 157 -21.61 -0.75 -21.03
N ASN A 158 -20.68 -1.05 -21.95
CA ASN A 158 -20.21 -2.40 -22.23
C ASN A 158 -18.82 -2.69 -21.65
N THR A 159 -18.06 -1.66 -21.30
CA THR A 159 -16.66 -1.78 -20.91
C THR A 159 -16.44 -1.56 -19.41
N LYS A 160 -15.95 -2.60 -18.72
CA LYS A 160 -15.52 -2.56 -17.32
C LYS A 160 -14.04 -2.91 -17.21
N ILE A 161 -13.27 -2.01 -16.59
CA ILE A 161 -11.83 -2.22 -16.34
C ILE A 161 -11.57 -2.30 -14.85
N GLN A 162 -10.69 -3.19 -14.42
CA GLN A 162 -10.23 -3.26 -13.03
C GLN A 162 -9.57 -1.92 -12.64
N ARG A 163 -10.01 -1.33 -11.53
CA ARG A 163 -9.71 0.06 -11.16
C ARG A 163 -8.21 0.34 -10.98
N ASP A 164 -7.46 -0.60 -10.41
CA ASP A 164 -6.03 -0.41 -10.17
C ASP A 164 -5.23 -0.53 -11.46
N LEU A 165 -5.59 -1.49 -12.34
CA LEU A 165 -5.04 -1.59 -13.69
C LEU A 165 -5.35 -0.33 -14.51
N TYR A 166 -6.58 0.18 -14.43
CA TYR A 166 -6.95 1.43 -15.08
C TYR A 166 -6.17 2.62 -14.53
N SER A 167 -5.93 2.68 -13.22
CA SER A 167 -5.11 3.73 -12.61
C SER A 167 -3.67 3.64 -13.13
N ALA A 168 -3.08 2.45 -13.20
CA ALA A 168 -1.74 2.25 -13.76
C ALA A 168 -1.66 2.66 -15.23
N PHE A 169 -2.66 2.31 -16.04
CA PHE A 169 -2.80 2.76 -17.43
C PHE A 169 -2.81 4.29 -17.56
N LEU A 170 -3.56 4.98 -16.69
CA LEU A 170 -3.58 6.44 -16.69
C LEU A 170 -2.21 7.04 -16.30
N LEU A 171 -1.52 6.44 -15.32
CA LEU A 171 -0.19 6.90 -14.89
C LEU A 171 0.85 6.74 -16.00
N MET A 172 0.84 5.61 -16.72
CA MET A 172 1.70 5.37 -17.87
C MET A 172 1.48 6.43 -18.97
N ASN A 173 0.23 6.86 -19.14
CA ASN A 173 -0.15 7.93 -20.05
C ASN A 173 -0.15 9.31 -19.37
N SER A 174 0.67 9.54 -18.35
CA SER A 174 0.76 10.84 -17.70
C SER A 174 1.36 11.91 -18.63
N ASN A 175 0.98 13.17 -18.40
CA ASN A 175 1.65 14.29 -19.04
C ASN A 175 3.07 14.48 -18.47
N ALA A 176 3.91 15.26 -19.16
CA ALA A 176 5.31 15.48 -18.76
C ALA A 176 5.47 15.99 -17.32
N SER A 177 4.50 16.77 -16.80
CA SER A 177 4.52 17.27 -15.43
C SER A 177 4.04 16.26 -14.38
N GLY A 178 3.55 15.08 -14.76
CA GLY A 178 3.05 14.06 -13.83
C GLY A 178 1.87 14.53 -12.97
N THR A 179 0.99 15.38 -13.53
CA THR A 179 -0.14 15.98 -12.80
C THR A 179 -1.50 15.58 -13.32
N LYS A 180 -1.60 15.11 -14.56
CA LYS A 180 -2.84 14.62 -15.19
C LYS A 180 -2.52 13.61 -16.29
N ALA A 181 -3.52 12.84 -16.70
CA ALA A 181 -3.41 11.98 -17.86
C ALA A 181 -3.33 12.82 -19.15
N ASN A 182 -2.49 12.41 -20.09
CA ASN A 182 -2.53 12.86 -21.48
C ASN A 182 -3.66 12.11 -22.18
N ARG A 183 -4.82 12.77 -22.28
CA ARG A 183 -6.05 12.16 -22.82
C ARG A 183 -5.90 11.66 -24.26
N LYS A 184 -5.13 12.36 -25.10
CA LYS A 184 -4.86 11.93 -26.48
C LYS A 184 -4.14 10.57 -26.49
N ARG A 185 -3.04 10.46 -25.73
CA ARG A 185 -2.31 9.20 -25.58
C ARG A 185 -3.15 8.09 -24.94
N CYS A 186 -4.03 8.44 -24.01
CA CYS A 186 -4.98 7.46 -23.46
C CYS A 186 -5.86 6.89 -24.58
N HIS A 187 -6.48 7.72 -25.42
CA HIS A 187 -7.31 7.22 -26.52
C HIS A 187 -6.52 6.35 -27.51
N GLU A 188 -5.28 6.75 -27.84
CA GLU A 188 -4.41 5.99 -28.73
C GLU A 188 -4.00 4.60 -28.17
N THR A 189 -3.75 4.51 -26.87
CA THR A 189 -3.20 3.30 -26.23
C THR A 189 -4.25 2.42 -25.56
N PHE A 190 -5.46 2.94 -25.33
CA PHE A 190 -6.52 2.23 -24.61
C PHE A 190 -6.95 0.92 -25.28
N PRO A 191 -7.11 0.81 -26.61
CA PRO A 191 -7.53 -0.45 -27.23
C PRO A 191 -6.58 -1.62 -26.95
N ILE A 192 -5.26 -1.35 -27.01
CA ILE A 192 -4.22 -2.36 -26.71
C ILE A 192 -4.28 -2.75 -25.23
N PHE A 193 -4.37 -1.75 -24.35
CA PHE A 193 -4.48 -1.98 -22.91
C PHE A 193 -5.74 -2.78 -22.57
N GLN A 194 -6.89 -2.47 -23.17
CA GLN A 194 -8.15 -3.16 -22.92
C GLN A 194 -8.04 -4.64 -23.31
N ASN A 195 -7.48 -4.95 -24.47
CA ASN A 195 -7.28 -6.33 -24.90
C ASN A 195 -6.38 -7.11 -23.91
N GLN A 196 -5.24 -6.52 -23.52
CA GLN A 196 -4.34 -7.13 -22.53
C GLN A 196 -4.99 -7.29 -21.16
N HIS A 197 -5.77 -6.30 -20.73
CA HIS A 197 -6.55 -6.34 -19.50
C HIS A 197 -7.55 -7.51 -19.54
N ASP A 198 -8.35 -7.60 -20.59
CA ASP A 198 -9.41 -8.61 -20.70
C ASP A 198 -8.82 -10.01 -20.76
N PHE A 199 -7.69 -10.19 -21.47
CA PHE A 199 -6.92 -11.43 -21.45
C PHE A 199 -6.43 -11.77 -20.04
N ALA A 200 -5.80 -10.82 -19.34
CA ALA A 200 -5.28 -11.05 -17.99
C ALA A 200 -6.39 -11.39 -16.98
N ILE A 201 -7.57 -10.75 -17.09
CA ILE A 201 -8.73 -11.07 -16.26
C ILE A 201 -9.24 -12.49 -16.55
N LYS A 202 -9.37 -12.86 -17.83
CA LYS A 202 -9.77 -14.22 -18.23
C LYS A 202 -8.80 -15.27 -17.69
N GLU A 203 -7.50 -15.05 -17.79
CA GLU A 203 -6.47 -15.94 -17.26
C GLU A 203 -6.52 -16.09 -15.73
N ILE A 204 -6.73 -14.98 -15.01
CA ILE A 204 -6.88 -15.03 -13.55
C ILE A 204 -8.10 -15.90 -13.16
N ILE A 205 -9.20 -15.76 -13.89
CA ILE A 205 -10.44 -16.52 -13.64
C ILE A 205 -10.26 -17.98 -14.01
N SER A 206 -9.70 -18.28 -15.19
CA SER A 206 -9.50 -19.66 -15.69
C SER A 206 -8.59 -20.46 -14.76
N GLN A 207 -7.52 -19.83 -14.27
CA GLN A 207 -6.57 -20.45 -13.35
C GLN A 207 -7.05 -20.46 -11.89
N LYS A 208 -8.26 -19.94 -11.61
CA LYS A 208 -8.82 -19.76 -10.25
C LYS A 208 -7.83 -19.05 -9.30
N LYS A 209 -7.09 -18.07 -9.83
CA LYS A 209 -6.02 -17.38 -9.10
C LYS A 209 -6.60 -16.32 -8.18
N MET A 210 -6.48 -16.53 -6.86
CA MET A 210 -6.98 -15.58 -5.87
C MET A 210 -6.12 -14.31 -5.80
N ILE A 211 -6.66 -13.17 -6.25
CA ILE A 211 -6.04 -11.85 -6.11
C ILE A 211 -6.76 -11.05 -5.01
N PHE A 212 -6.15 -10.94 -3.84
CA PHE A 212 -6.74 -10.25 -2.70
C PHE A 212 -7.06 -8.78 -2.98
N ASN A 213 -8.23 -8.33 -2.48
CA ASN A 213 -8.72 -6.96 -2.62
C ASN A 213 -8.83 -6.48 -4.08
N SER A 214 -8.84 -7.37 -5.08
CA SER A 214 -8.91 -6.99 -6.49
C SER A 214 -10.33 -6.66 -6.95
N GLY A 215 -11.34 -7.25 -6.29
CA GLY A 215 -12.73 -7.25 -6.75
C GLY A 215 -13.00 -8.20 -7.91
N ILE A 216 -12.01 -9.01 -8.32
CA ILE A 216 -12.19 -10.10 -9.27
C ILE A 216 -12.87 -11.25 -8.53
N ILE A 217 -14.01 -11.70 -9.04
CA ILE A 217 -14.79 -12.80 -8.47
C ILE A 217 -14.44 -14.05 -9.26
N LEU A 218 -14.03 -15.10 -8.55
CA LEU A 218 -13.85 -16.42 -9.12
C LEU A 218 -15.21 -17.11 -9.05
N ASN A 219 -15.79 -17.43 -10.21
CA ASN A 219 -16.98 -18.27 -10.24
C ASN A 219 -16.54 -19.71 -9.90
N ASN A 220 -17.29 -20.36 -9.02
CA ASN A 220 -16.98 -21.72 -8.57
C ASN A 220 -17.11 -22.73 -9.71
#